data_AF-A0A0G0GBZ3-F1
#
_entry.id   AF-A0A0G0GBZ3-F1
#
_cell.length_a   1.000
_cell.length_b   1.000
_cell.length_c   1.000
_cell.angle_alpha   90.00
_cell.angle_beta   90.00
_cell.angle_gamma   90.00
#
_symmetry.space_group_name_H-M   'P 1'
#
loop_
_entity.id
_entity.type
_entity.pdbx_description
1 polymer ?
#
loop_
_entity_poly.entity_id
_entity_poly.type
_entity_poly.pdbx_seq_one_letter_code
_entity_poly.pdbx_strand_id
1 'polypeptide(L)'
;MPIKQNAKKALRQNKKRAAQNLVYRVAYKEAVKAVKKAVALGKDAKEMLRLAQKKMDKAAKVGIIKKNTASRKLSRLTKMTKKVAK
;
A
#
# COMPACT_ATOMS: atom_id res chain seq x y z
N MET A 1 5.94 30.68 -3.85
CA MET A 1 4.52 30.56 -4.26
C MET A 1 4.45 30.66 -5.77
N PRO A 2 3.62 29.90 -6.50
CA PRO A 2 3.64 29.92 -7.97
C PRO A 2 3.21 31.30 -8.50
N ILE A 3 3.95 31.83 -9.47
CA ILE A 3 3.70 33.16 -10.04
C ILE A 3 2.59 33.08 -11.10
N LYS A 4 2.69 32.13 -12.04
CA LYS A 4 1.72 31.93 -13.13
C LYS A 4 0.40 31.33 -12.64
N GLN A 5 -0.72 31.75 -13.24
CA GLN A 5 -2.07 31.31 -12.85
C GLN A 5 -2.29 29.80 -13.01
N ASN A 6 -1.77 29.21 -14.09
CA ASN A 6 -1.80 27.77 -14.32
C ASN A 6 -1.06 26.99 -13.21
N ALA A 7 0.08 27.50 -12.74
CA ALA A 7 0.87 26.89 -11.70
C ALA A 7 0.19 26.99 -10.32
N LYS A 8 -0.51 28.10 -10.03
CA LYS A 8 -1.35 28.23 -8.83
C LYS A 8 -2.48 27.19 -8.83
N LYS A 9 -3.13 26.95 -9.97
CA LYS A 9 -4.15 25.89 -10.14
C LYS A 9 -3.55 24.49 -9.95
N ALA A 10 -2.40 24.22 -10.56
CA ALA A 10 -1.70 22.94 -10.42
C ALA A 10 -1.34 22.64 -8.95
N LEU A 11 -0.88 23.65 -8.20
CA LEU A 11 -0.58 23.51 -6.77
C LEU A 11 -1.81 23.10 -5.96
N ARG A 12 -2.97 23.71 -6.20
CA ARG A 12 -4.23 23.34 -5.53
C ARG A 12 -4.64 21.90 -5.85
N GLN A 13 -4.57 21.52 -7.12
CA GLN A 13 -4.88 20.14 -7.56
C GLN A 13 -3.93 19.12 -6.94
N ASN A 14 -2.63 19.44 -6.87
CA ASN A 14 -1.62 18.57 -6.29
C ASN A 14 -1.91 18.32 -4.81
N LYS A 15 -2.17 19.37 -4.01
CA LYS A 15 -2.53 19.23 -2.59
C LYS A 15 -3.72 18.29 -2.37
N LYS A 16 -4.79 18.44 -3.17
CA LYS A 16 -5.97 17.57 -3.11
C LYS A 16 -5.64 16.11 -3.44
N ARG A 17 -4.93 15.87 -4.55
CA ARG A 17 -4.52 14.52 -4.97
C ARG A 17 -3.56 13.88 -3.96
N ALA A 18 -2.65 14.66 -3.38
CA ALA A 18 -1.69 14.20 -2.38
C ALA A 18 -2.40 13.69 -1.12
N ALA A 19 -3.39 14.42 -0.62
CA ALA A 19 -4.21 14.00 0.53
C ALA A 19 -4.94 12.67 0.26
N GLN A 20 -5.58 12.53 -0.91
CA GLN A 20 -6.25 11.29 -1.30
C GLN A 20 -5.28 10.12 -1.44
N ASN A 21 -4.13 10.34 -2.09
CA ASN A 21 -3.11 9.31 -2.28
C ASN A 21 -2.44 8.88 -0.96
N LEU A 22 -2.38 9.79 0.02
CA LEU A 22 -1.84 9.48 1.34
C LEU A 22 -2.66 8.38 2.02
N VAL A 23 -3.99 8.45 1.96
CA VAL A 23 -4.88 7.46 2.59
C VAL A 23 -4.58 6.05 2.10
N TYR A 24 -4.56 5.84 0.78
CA TYR A 24 -4.26 4.54 0.19
C TYR A 24 -2.81 4.10 0.45
N ARG A 25 -1.86 5.04 0.44
CA ARG A 25 -0.45 4.77 0.69
C ARG A 25 -0.21 4.28 2.12
N VAL A 26 -0.83 4.94 3.10
CA VAL A 26 -0.78 4.55 4.50
C VAL A 26 -1.46 3.22 4.69
N ALA A 27 -2.69 3.06 4.17
CA ALA A 27 -3.47 1.84 4.33
C ALA A 27 -2.76 0.56 3.84
N TYR A 28 -2.09 0.59 2.67
CA TYR A 28 -1.35 -0.60 2.22
C TYR A 28 -0.09 -0.82 3.06
N LYS A 29 0.62 0.24 3.48
CA LYS A 29 1.85 0.11 4.29
C LYS A 29 1.54 -0.46 5.68
N GLU A 30 0.47 0.00 6.30
CA GLU A 30 -0.01 -0.49 7.59
C GLU A 30 -0.42 -1.95 7.48
N ALA A 31 -1.19 -2.34 6.46
CA ALA A 31 -1.57 -3.74 6.25
C ALA A 31 -0.34 -4.65 6.07
N VAL A 32 0.67 -4.20 5.31
CA VAL A 32 1.95 -4.92 5.15
C VAL A 32 2.69 -5.03 6.50
N LYS A 33 2.69 -3.96 7.31
CA LYS A 33 3.33 -3.95 8.64
C LYS A 33 2.61 -4.90 9.61
N ALA A 34 1.28 -4.94 9.56
CA ALA A 34 0.46 -5.84 10.37
C ALA A 34 0.78 -7.32 10.08
N VAL A 35 0.83 -7.70 8.80
CA VAL A 35 1.23 -9.06 8.39
C VAL A 35 2.64 -9.39 8.88
N LYS A 36 3.61 -8.48 8.70
CA LYS A 36 4.99 -8.69 9.18
C LYS A 36 5.05 -8.91 10.70
N LYS A 37 4.29 -8.14 11.48
CA LYS A 37 4.21 -8.31 12.93
C LYS A 37 3.58 -9.64 13.32
N ALA A 38 2.48 -10.02 12.66
CA ALA A 38 1.81 -11.30 12.93
C ALA A 38 2.74 -12.50 12.66
N VAL A 39 3.49 -12.44 11.56
CA VAL A 39 4.48 -13.47 11.21
C VAL A 39 5.62 -13.52 12.23
N ALA A 40 6.11 -12.38 12.70
CA ALA A 40 7.15 -12.34 13.74
C ALA A 40 6.67 -12.93 15.09
N LEU A 41 5.37 -12.88 15.36
CA LEU A 41 4.75 -13.44 16.57
C LEU A 41 4.30 -14.90 16.40
N GLY A 42 4.55 -15.52 15.24
CA GLY A 42 4.16 -16.92 14.98
C GLY A 42 2.65 -17.16 14.90
N LYS A 43 1.83 -16.11 14.70
CA LYS A 43 0.37 -16.23 14.62
C LYS A 43 -0.09 -16.50 13.20
N ASP A 44 -1.24 -17.18 13.05
CA ASP A 44 -1.85 -17.38 11.75
C ASP A 44 -2.22 -16.02 11.12
N ALA A 45 -1.58 -15.72 9.99
CA ALA A 45 -1.66 -14.42 9.31
C ALA A 45 -2.53 -14.48 8.03
N LYS A 46 -3.29 -15.57 7.82
CA LYS A 46 -4.07 -15.79 6.59
C LYS A 46 -5.09 -14.68 6.30
N GLU A 47 -5.86 -14.27 7.30
CA GLU A 47 -6.84 -13.19 7.15
C GLU A 47 -6.18 -11.81 6.96
N MET A 48 -5.08 -11.55 7.68
CA MET A 48 -4.30 -10.32 7.52
C MET A 48 -3.68 -10.23 6.12
N LEU A 49 -3.24 -11.37 5.56
CA LEU A 49 -2.70 -11.44 4.21
C LEU A 49 -3.79 -11.17 3.16
N ARG A 50 -5.01 -11.68 3.34
CA ARG A 50 -6.15 -11.38 2.46
C ARG A 50 -6.50 -9.88 2.48
N LEU A 51 -6.51 -9.27 3.66
CA LEU A 51 -6.73 -7.83 3.81
C LEU A 51 -5.60 -7.00 3.18
N ALA A 52 -4.35 -7.39 3.39
CA ALA A 52 -3.19 -6.75 2.78
C ALA A 52 -3.27 -6.81 1.25
N GLN A 53 -3.64 -7.97 0.69
CA GLN A 53 -3.82 -8.14 -0.74
C GLN A 53 -4.88 -7.18 -1.30
N LYS A 54 -6.07 -7.15 -0.68
CA LYS A 54 -7.15 -6.23 -1.09
C LYS A 54 -6.72 -4.76 -1.07
N LYS A 55 -5.96 -4.34 -0.05
CA LYS A 55 -5.46 -2.95 0.07
C LYS A 55 -4.40 -2.65 -0.99
N MET A 56 -3.53 -3.61 -1.29
CA MET A 56 -2.49 -3.47 -2.32
C MET A 56 -3.09 -3.39 -3.74
N ASP A 57 -4.10 -4.21 -4.04
CA ASP A 57 -4.78 -4.17 -5.34
C ASP A 57 -5.52 -2.86 -5.56
N LYS A 58 -6.18 -2.32 -4.50
CA LYS A 58 -6.78 -0.99 -4.56
C LYS A 58 -5.74 0.10 -4.80
N ALA A 59 -4.59 0.03 -4.13
CA ALA A 59 -3.49 0.98 -4.34
C ALA A 59 -2.91 0.89 -5.78
N ALA A 60 -2.89 -0.31 -6.37
CA ALA A 60 -2.48 -0.50 -7.76
C ALA A 60 -3.53 0.04 -8.75
N LYS A 61 -4.83 -0.16 -8.47
CA LYS A 61 -5.94 0.35 -9.29
C LYS A 61 -5.93 1.88 -9.38
N VAL A 62 -5.69 2.55 -8.26
CA VAL A 62 -5.60 4.03 -8.19
C VAL A 62 -4.27 4.56 -8.75
N GLY A 63 -3.32 3.68 -9.10
CA GLY A 63 -2.04 4.07 -9.71
C GLY A 63 -0.98 4.55 -8.73
N ILE A 64 -1.15 4.32 -7.43
CA ILE A 64 -0.17 4.71 -6.39
C ILE A 64 1.05 3.80 -6.41
N ILE A 65 0.84 2.52 -6.75
CA ILE A 65 1.90 1.55 -7.01
C ILE A 65 1.65 0.92 -8.38
N LYS A 66 2.74 0.56 -9.09
CA LYS A 66 2.62 -0.22 -10.32
C LYS A 66 2.16 -1.64 -9.99
N LYS A 67 1.43 -2.27 -10.92
CA LYS A 67 0.93 -3.65 -10.78
C LYS A 67 2.06 -4.62 -10.38
N ASN A 68 3.20 -4.53 -11.07
CA ASN A 68 4.37 -5.38 -10.78
C ASN A 68 4.95 -5.18 -9.37
N THR A 69 4.88 -3.96 -8.83
CA THR A 69 5.31 -3.68 -7.46
C THR A 69 4.34 -4.31 -6.44
N ALA A 70 3.04 -4.28 -6.73
CA ALA A 70 2.04 -4.96 -5.90
C ALA A 70 2.28 -6.48 -5.90
N SER A 71 2.40 -7.09 -7.08
CA SER A 71 2.64 -8.53 -7.23
C SER A 71 3.92 -9.00 -6.54
N ARG A 72 5.02 -8.24 -6.70
CA ARG A 72 6.30 -8.57 -6.05
C ARG A 72 6.20 -8.54 -4.53
N LYS A 73 5.52 -7.53 -3.99
CA LYS A 73 5.34 -7.39 -2.54
C LYS A 73 4.41 -8.47 -1.98
N LEU A 74 3.33 -8.81 -2.69
CA LEU A 74 2.45 -9.92 -2.32
C LEU A 74 3.22 -11.24 -2.29
N SER A 75 3.93 -11.57 -3.36
CA SER A 75 4.72 -12.82 -3.46
C SER A 75 5.70 -12.96 -2.29
N ARG A 76 6.42 -11.88 -1.96
CA ARG A 76 7.33 -11.85 -0.81
C ARG A 76 6.62 -12.06 0.53
N LEU A 77 5.46 -11.43 0.73
CA LEU A 77 4.66 -11.62 1.95
C LEU A 77 4.17 -13.06 2.10
N THR A 78 3.64 -13.64 1.01
CA THR A 78 3.17 -15.04 1.01
C THR A 78 4.29 -16.03 1.27
N LYS A 79 5.49 -15.80 0.71
CA LYS A 79 6.66 -16.66 0.98
C LYS A 79 7.06 -16.58 2.45
N MET A 80 6.99 -15.40 3.05
CA MET A 80 7.35 -15.17 4.44
C MET A 80 6.35 -15.82 5.42
N THR A 81 5.04 -15.73 5.15
CA THR A 81 4.01 -16.40 5.96
C THR A 81 4.13 -17.93 5.86
N LYS A 82 4.38 -18.47 4.66
CA LYS A 82 4.58 -19.92 4.46
C LYS A 82 5.81 -20.47 5.17
N LYS A 83 6.90 -19.70 5.29
CA LYS A 83 8.12 -20.13 5.98
C LYS A 83 7.91 -20.30 7.48
N VAL A 84 7.04 -19.50 8.10
CA VAL A 84 6.78 -19.56 9.56
C VAL A 84 5.75 -20.64 9.91
N ALA A 85 4.88 -21.02 8.97
CA ALA A 85 3.93 -22.11 9.16
C ALA A 85 4.53 -23.51 8.94
N LYS A 86 5.84 -23.61 8.65
CA LYS A 86 6.58 -24.87 8.48
C LYS A 86 7.47 -25.08 9.68
#